data_AF-A0A1Q5XDL0-F1
#
_entry.id   AF-A0A1Q5XDL0-F1
#
_cell.length_a   1.000
_cell.length_b   1.000
_cell.length_c   1.000
_cell.angle_alpha   90.00
_cell.angle_beta   90.00
_cell.angle_gamma   90.00
#
_symmetry.space_group_name_H-M   'P 1'
#
loop_
_entity.id
_entity.type
_entity.pdbx_description
1 polymer ?
#
loop_
_entity_poly.entity_id
_entity_poly.type
_entity_poly.pdbx_seq_one_letter_code
_entity_poly.pdbx_strand_id
1 'polypeptide(L)'
;MSKPAVTKAVNALIENDLLLSTKKAENNKEVYYDITHPGRELAVEHDKLHKIIEGKYYDLFRTFSEEELDVVIRFLDGWSKLI
;
A
#
# COMPACT_ATOMS: atom_id res chain seq x y z
N MET A 1 1.43 12.36 0.57
CA MET A 1 -0.05 12.20 0.53
C MET A 1 -0.72 13.34 1.27
N SER A 2 -1.86 13.85 0.80
CA SER A 2 -2.58 14.93 1.47
C SER A 2 -3.70 14.39 2.37
N LYS A 3 -4.08 15.13 3.42
CA LYS A 3 -5.22 14.76 4.27
C LYS A 3 -6.51 14.55 3.47
N PRO A 4 -6.88 15.41 2.50
CA PRO A 4 -8.06 15.18 1.65
C PRO A 4 -7.98 13.90 0.82
N ALA A 5 -6.79 13.54 0.31
CA ALA A 5 -6.62 12.30 -0.45
C ALA A 5 -6.85 11.07 0.44
N VAL A 6 -6.33 11.08 1.68
CA VAL A 6 -6.57 10.00 2.65
C VAL A 6 -8.06 9.93 2.99
N THR A 7 -8.72 11.06 3.28
CA THR A 7 -10.17 11.08 3.56
C THR A 7 -10.97 10.53 2.40
N LYS A 8 -10.65 10.91 1.15
CA LYS A 8 -11.33 10.39 -0.04
C LYS A 8 -11.17 8.87 -0.17
N ALA A 9 -9.96 8.35 0.05
CA ALA A 9 -9.70 6.92 -0.02
C ALA A 9 -10.46 6.15 1.08
N VAL A 10 -10.41 6.63 2.32
CA VAL A 10 -11.10 6.00 3.45
C VAL A 10 -12.62 6.01 3.26
N ASN A 11 -13.20 7.11 2.77
CA ASN A 11 -14.63 7.17 2.48
C ASN A 11 -15.05 6.12 1.44
N ALA A 12 -14.26 5.95 0.36
CA ALA A 12 -14.53 4.91 -0.63
C ALA A 12 -14.48 3.50 -0.01
N LEU A 13 -13.54 3.24 0.90
CA LEU A 13 -13.46 1.94 1.60
C LEU A 13 -14.68 1.70 2.51
N ILE A 14 -15.19 2.74 3.17
CA ILE A 14 -16.41 2.66 3.99
C ILE A 14 -17.65 2.45 3.11
N GLU A 15 -17.78 3.19 2.01
CA GLU A 15 -18.87 3.05 1.04
C GLU A 15 -18.97 1.64 0.44
N ASN A 16 -17.85 0.91 0.41
CA ASN A 16 -17.77 -0.47 -0.08
C ASN A 16 -17.77 -1.53 1.04
N ASP A 17 -18.10 -1.17 2.28
CA ASP A 17 -18.13 -2.08 3.44
C ASP A 17 -16.80 -2.79 3.73
N LEU A 18 -15.67 -2.13 3.41
CA LEU A 18 -14.32 -2.64 3.67
C LEU A 18 -13.74 -2.12 4.99
N LEU A 19 -14.25 -0.97 5.48
CA LEU A 19 -13.89 -0.36 6.75
C LEU A 19 -15.13 0.08 7.53
N LEU A 20 -15.05 -0.03 8.85
CA LEU A 20 -15.98 0.58 9.81
C LEU A 20 -15.31 1.76 10.48
N SER A 21 -16.08 2.81 10.78
CA SER A 21 -15.60 3.96 11.54
C SER A 21 -16.22 4.00 12.93
N THR A 22 -15.40 4.21 13.96
CA THR A 22 -15.84 4.36 15.35
C THR A 22 -15.32 5.67 15.92
N LYS A 23 -16.15 6.33 16.74
CA LYS A 23 -15.77 7.52 17.52
C LYS A 23 -15.86 7.16 18.99
N LYS A 24 -14.85 7.53 19.78
CA LYS A 24 -14.89 7.34 21.23
C LYS A 24 -15.91 8.31 21.83
N ALA A 25 -16.82 7.82 22.68
CA ALA A 25 -17.84 8.63 23.33
C ALA A 25 -17.26 9.83 24.11
N GLU A 26 -16.04 9.69 24.63
CA GLU A 26 -15.34 10.71 25.43
C GLU A 26 -14.48 11.68 24.59
N ASN A 27 -14.20 11.36 23.32
CA ASN A 27 -13.38 12.20 22.44
C ASN A 27 -13.89 12.16 20.99
N ASN A 28 -14.73 13.15 20.65
CA ASN A 28 -15.30 13.31 19.31
C ASN A 28 -14.34 13.89 18.27
N LYS A 29 -13.08 14.22 18.65
CA LYS A 29 -12.09 14.77 17.71
C LYS A 29 -11.37 13.69 16.91
N GLU A 30 -11.37 12.44 17.38
CA GLU A 30 -10.68 11.32 16.75
C GLU A 30 -11.67 10.31 16.15
N VAL A 31 -11.34 9.82 14.95
CA VAL A 31 -12.06 8.74 14.29
C VAL A 31 -11.10 7.57 14.16
N TYR A 32 -11.56 6.40 14.62
CA TYR A 32 -10.85 5.14 14.49
C TYR A 32 -11.50 4.32 13.37
N TYR A 33 -10.71 3.49 12.71
CA TYR A 33 -11.18 2.64 11.62
C TYR A 33 -10.82 1.19 11.89
N ASP A 34 -11.80 0.32 11.77
CA ASP A 34 -11.64 -1.13 11.89
C ASP A 34 -11.90 -1.79 10.54
N ILE A 35 -11.15 -2.85 10.23
CA ILE A 35 -11.34 -3.61 9.01
C ILE A 35 -12.53 -4.57 9.17
N THR A 36 -13.41 -4.59 8.18
CA THR A 36 -14.51 -5.57 8.14
C THR A 36 -13.99 -6.95 7.77
N HIS A 37 -14.86 -7.96 7.82
CA HIS A 37 -14.53 -9.28 7.31
C HIS A 37 -14.25 -9.26 5.79
N PRO A 38 -15.12 -8.68 4.92
CA PRO A 38 -14.81 -8.52 3.50
C PRO A 38 -13.53 -7.70 3.24
N GLY A 39 -13.31 -6.63 4.02
CA GLY A 39 -12.09 -5.83 3.95
C GLY A 39 -10.83 -6.66 4.19
N ARG A 40 -10.89 -7.57 5.17
CA ARG A 40 -9.77 -8.47 5.49
C ARG A 40 -9.52 -9.48 4.39
N GLU A 41 -10.56 -10.06 3.81
CA GLU A 41 -10.41 -10.99 2.68
C GLU A 41 -9.75 -10.29 1.48
N LEU A 42 -10.22 -9.08 1.14
CA LEU A 42 -9.62 -8.28 0.09
C LEU A 42 -8.15 -7.94 0.38
N ALA A 43 -7.82 -7.54 1.61
CA ALA A 43 -6.46 -7.24 2.01
C ALA A 43 -5.54 -8.47 1.87
N VAL A 44 -6.02 -9.65 2.24
CA VAL A 44 -5.27 -10.91 2.08
C VAL A 44 -4.99 -11.22 0.61
N GLU A 45 -5.96 -11.03 -0.28
CA GLU A 45 -5.74 -11.21 -1.72
C GLU A 45 -4.79 -10.16 -2.28
N HIS A 46 -4.89 -8.90 -1.84
CA HIS A 46 -3.96 -7.85 -2.22
C HIS A 46 -2.51 -8.16 -1.82
N ASP A 47 -2.30 -8.67 -0.59
CA ASP A 47 -0.99 -9.10 -0.11
C ASP A 47 -0.43 -10.27 -0.92
N LYS A 48 -1.28 -11.21 -1.36
CA LYS A 48 -0.86 -12.30 -2.26
C LYS A 48 -0.37 -11.75 -3.60
N LEU A 49 -1.09 -10.78 -4.18
CA LEU A 49 -0.68 -10.14 -5.42
C LEU A 49 0.66 -9.41 -5.27
N HIS A 50 0.88 -8.72 -4.15
CA HIS A 50 2.18 -8.12 -3.83
C HIS A 50 3.30 -9.14 -3.82
N LYS A 51 3.12 -10.27 -3.13
CA LYS A 51 4.12 -11.35 -3.07
C LYS A 51 4.42 -11.95 -4.44
N ILE A 52 3.42 -12.09 -5.31
CA ILE A 52 3.62 -12.58 -6.68
C ILE A 52 4.48 -11.59 -7.49
N ILE A 53 4.19 -10.30 -7.40
CA ILE A 53 4.94 -9.26 -8.11
C ILE A 53 6.37 -9.16 -7.57
N GLU A 54 6.53 -9.18 -6.25
CA GLU A 54 7.84 -9.19 -5.59
C GLU A 54 8.68 -10.40 -6.03
N GLY A 55 8.08 -11.59 -6.08
CA GLY A 55 8.75 -12.79 -6.60
C GLY A 55 9.26 -12.60 -8.04
N LYS A 56 8.45 -12.01 -8.92
CA LYS A 56 8.87 -11.69 -10.30
C LYS A 56 10.05 -10.73 -10.35
N TYR A 57 10.08 -9.72 -9.47
CA TYR A 57 11.21 -8.82 -9.37
C TYR A 57 12.47 -9.54 -8.89
N TYR A 58 12.36 -10.39 -7.87
CA TYR A 58 13.51 -11.19 -7.42
C TYR A 58 14.04 -12.12 -8.50
N ASP A 59 13.16 -12.78 -9.26
CA ASP A 59 13.57 -13.64 -10.37
C ASP A 59 14.28 -12.86 -11.46
N LEU A 60 13.81 -11.63 -11.77
CA LEU A 60 14.50 -10.73 -12.68
C LEU A 60 15.85 -10.27 -12.10
N PHE A 61 15.92 -9.83 -10.84
CA PHE A 61 17.16 -9.33 -10.25
C PHE A 61 18.25 -10.40 -10.19
N ARG A 62 17.89 -11.67 -9.99
CA ARG A 62 18.83 -12.80 -10.03
C ARG A 62 19.50 -13.02 -11.38
N THR A 63 19.01 -12.41 -12.47
CA THR A 63 19.67 -12.51 -13.78
C THR A 63 20.81 -11.52 -13.98
N PHE A 64 21.05 -10.63 -13.02
CA PHE A 64 22.07 -9.58 -13.07
C PHE A 64 23.20 -9.89 -12.08
N SER A 65 24.42 -9.44 -12.38
CA SER A 65 25.50 -9.40 -11.39
C SER A 65 25.26 -8.31 -10.35
N GLU A 66 26.01 -8.35 -9.24
CA GLU A 66 25.94 -7.29 -8.22
C GLU A 66 26.31 -5.92 -8.80
N GLU A 67 27.32 -5.86 -9.68
CA GLU A 67 27.73 -4.61 -10.34
C GLU A 67 26.65 -4.06 -11.29
N GLU A 68 25.92 -4.93 -11.98
CA GLU A 68 24.80 -4.53 -12.83
C GLU A 68 23.62 -4.01 -11.98
N LEU A 69 23.32 -4.67 -10.85
CA LEU A 69 22.30 -4.20 -9.91
C LEU A 69 22.66 -2.83 -9.32
N ASP A 70 23.94 -2.56 -9.01
CA ASP A 70 24.41 -1.25 -8.58
C ASP A 70 24.19 -0.16 -9.64
N VAL A 71 24.31 -0.50 -10.93
CA VAL A 71 23.96 0.42 -12.03
C VAL A 71 22.45 0.68 -12.05
N VAL A 72 21.62 -0.37 -11.94
CA VAL A 72 20.15 -0.25 -11.92
C VAL A 72 19.68 0.58 -10.73
N ILE A 73 20.23 0.36 -9.54
CA ILE A 73 19.89 1.13 -8.33
C ILE A 73 20.23 2.60 -8.51
N ARG A 74 21.43 2.93 -9.01
CA ARG A 74 21.81 4.33 -9.28
C ARG A 74 20.89 4.99 -10.31
N PHE A 75 20.51 4.25 -11.35
CA PHE A 75 19.54 4.75 -12.33
C PHE A 75 18.18 5.04 -11.69
N LEU A 76 17.64 4.10 -10.92
CA LEU A 76 16.34 4.26 -10.25
C LEU A 76 16.35 5.38 -9.21
N ASP A 77 17.44 5.55 -8.44
CA ASP A 77 17.60 6.67 -7.51
C ASP A 77 17.59 8.01 -8.24
N GLY A 78 18.34 8.11 -9.35
CA GLY A 78 18.35 9.30 -10.20
C GLY A 78 16.96 9.59 -10.80
N TRP A 79 16.29 8.55 -11.31
CA TRP A 79 14.94 8.67 -11.87
C TRP A 79 13.90 9.09 -10.82
N SER A 80 13.97 8.52 -9.61
CA SER A 80 13.02 8.81 -8.53
C SER A 80 13.00 10.27 -8.11
N LYS A 81 14.10 11.00 -8.34
CA LYS A 81 14.23 12.43 -8.06
C LYS A 81 13.57 13.32 -9.13
N LEU A 82 13.19 12.76 -10.27
CA LEU A 82 12.54 13.48 -11.38
C LEU A 82 11.01 13.35 -11.37
N ILE A 83 10.46 12.42 -10.59
CA ILE A 83 9.02 12.14 -10.47
C ILE A 83 8.48 12.63 -9.13
#